data_AF-A0A349LYI3-F1
#
_entry.id   AF-A0A349LYI3-F1
#
_cell.length_a   1.000
_cell.length_b   1.000
_cell.length_c   1.000
_cell.angle_alpha   90.00
_cell.angle_beta   90.00
_cell.angle_gamma   90.00
#
_symmetry.space_group_name_H-M   'P 1'
#
loop_
_entity.id
_entity.type
_entity.pdbx_description
1 polymer ?
#
loop_
_entity_poly.entity_id
_entity_poly.type
_entity_poly.pdbx_seq_one_letter_code
_entity_poly.pdbx_strand_id
1 'polypeptide(L)'
;MRSVIKKNIAAGIIGPLMLFPSLVLAGIFITVYESESLSELYESGDFSVLIDAVAIFGSYALYGLIFAYPLTIFFGLPAAALLKKIGMFNLPAILLVSLIPASLIFGIFEPTLEGWFFYCYASLAVALGCWYSYEWA
;
A
#
# COMPACT_ATOMS: atom_id res chain seq x y z
N MET A 1 14.21 -22.62 -9.91
CA MET A 1 12.76 -22.79 -9.62
C MET A 1 12.41 -22.62 -8.13
N ARG A 2 13.06 -23.33 -7.19
CA ARG A 2 12.71 -23.27 -5.76
C ARG A 2 12.85 -21.87 -5.11
N SER A 3 13.79 -21.03 -5.55
CA SER A 3 13.93 -19.64 -5.04
C SER A 3 12.87 -18.69 -5.59
N VAL A 4 12.45 -18.86 -6.85
CA VAL A 4 11.40 -18.02 -7.47
C VAL A 4 10.06 -18.26 -6.80
N ILE A 5 9.72 -19.53 -6.52
CA ILE A 5 8.47 -19.87 -5.81
C ILE A 5 8.46 -19.25 -4.41
N LYS A 6 9.59 -19.29 -3.69
CA LYS A 6 9.71 -18.64 -2.37
C LYS A 6 9.49 -17.12 -2.46
N LYS A 7 10.12 -16.46 -3.44
CA LYS A 7 9.96 -15.01 -3.69
C LYS A 7 8.52 -14.63 -4.04
N ASN A 8 7.84 -15.45 -4.84
CA ASN A 8 6.44 -15.22 -5.19
C ASN A 8 5.51 -15.38 -4.00
N ILE A 9 5.73 -16.40 -3.16
CA ILE A 9 4.95 -16.60 -1.93
C ILE A 9 5.20 -15.45 -0.95
N ALA A 10 6.46 -15.05 -0.77
CA ALA A 10 6.83 -13.93 0.08
C ALA A 10 6.16 -12.63 -0.40
N ALA A 11 6.25 -12.31 -1.70
CA ALA A 11 5.61 -11.14 -2.28
C ALA A 11 4.08 -11.18 -2.18
N GLY A 12 3.46 -12.34 -2.38
CA GLY A 12 2.02 -12.53 -2.25
C GLY A 12 1.49 -12.34 -0.84
N ILE A 13 2.32 -12.53 0.19
CA ILE A 13 1.97 -12.33 1.61
C ILE A 13 2.35 -10.90 2.04
N ILE A 14 3.63 -10.53 1.86
CA ILE A 14 4.21 -9.28 2.36
C ILE A 14 3.69 -8.07 1.59
N GLY A 15 3.46 -8.19 0.27
CA GLY A 15 2.94 -7.10 -0.57
C GLY A 15 1.65 -6.52 0.00
N PRO A 16 0.54 -7.28 0.04
CA PRO A 16 -0.72 -6.84 0.63
C PRO A 16 -0.58 -6.37 2.08
N LEU A 17 0.21 -7.07 2.90
CA LEU A 17 0.41 -6.71 4.31
C LEU A 17 1.05 -5.33 4.52
N MET A 18 1.84 -4.82 3.57
CA MET A 18 2.41 -3.46 3.64
C MET A 18 1.36 -2.35 3.59
N LEU A 19 0.13 -2.66 3.20
CA LEU A 19 -0.99 -1.72 3.20
C LEU A 19 -1.38 -1.29 4.63
N PHE A 20 -1.16 -2.16 5.62
CA PHE A 20 -1.48 -1.87 7.03
C PHE A 20 -0.60 -0.76 7.64
N PRO A 21 0.75 -0.88 7.68
CA PRO A 21 1.59 0.21 8.18
C PRO A 21 1.44 1.48 7.34
N SER A 22 1.18 1.34 6.03
CA SER A 22 0.96 2.47 5.13
C SER A 22 -0.27 3.29 5.53
N LEU A 23 -1.43 2.67 5.71
CA LEU A 23 -2.65 3.40 6.05
C LEU A 23 -2.63 3.95 7.47
N VAL A 24 -2.01 3.24 8.41
CA VAL A 24 -1.79 3.78 9.76
C VAL A 24 -0.93 5.05 9.70
N LEU A 25 0.13 5.08 8.90
CA LEU A 25 0.94 6.28 8.71
C LEU A 25 0.14 7.41 8.05
N ALA A 26 -0.71 7.10 7.08
CA ALA A 26 -1.59 8.09 6.46
C ALA A 26 -2.58 8.69 7.48
N GLY A 27 -3.20 7.86 8.32
CA GLY A 27 -4.10 8.31 9.38
C GLY A 27 -3.40 9.22 10.38
N ILE A 28 -2.21 8.82 10.86
CA ILE A 28 -1.39 9.64 11.75
C ILE A 28 -1.06 10.99 11.08
N PHE A 29 -0.66 10.97 9.81
CA PHE A 29 -0.32 12.18 9.07
C PHE A 29 -1.50 13.15 8.96
N ILE A 30 -2.69 12.64 8.60
CA ILE A 30 -3.90 13.45 8.50
C ILE A 30 -4.27 14.04 9.85
N THR A 31 -4.28 13.24 10.93
CA THR A 31 -4.57 13.72 12.27
C THR A 31 -3.59 14.80 12.72
N VAL A 32 -2.30 14.64 12.42
CA VAL A 32 -1.26 15.62 12.75
C VAL A 32 -1.39 16.90 11.93
N TYR A 33 -1.83 16.81 10.67
CA TYR A 33 -1.95 17.94 9.77
C TYR A 33 -3.25 18.74 9.99
N GLU A 34 -4.35 18.05 10.31
CA GLU A 34 -5.66 18.68 10.56
C GLU A 34 -5.83 19.18 11.99
N SER A 35 -5.13 18.59 12.98
CA SER A 35 -5.06 19.20 14.30
C SER A 35 -4.23 20.48 14.20
N GLU A 36 -4.81 21.62 14.57
CA GLU A 36 -4.21 22.96 14.39
C GLU A 36 -2.82 23.11 15.03
N SER A 37 -2.42 22.22 15.95
CA SER A 37 -1.01 21.99 16.22
C SER A 37 -0.77 20.69 17.01
N LEU A 38 0.30 19.96 16.67
CA LEU A 38 0.86 18.89 17.50
C LEU A 38 1.10 19.31 18.97
N SER A 39 1.31 20.61 19.20
CA SER A 39 1.42 21.20 20.53
C SER A 39 0.13 21.12 21.34
N GLU A 40 -1.04 21.32 20.74
CA GLU A 40 -2.33 21.20 21.45
C GLU A 40 -2.63 19.75 21.84
N LEU A 41 -2.27 18.77 20.99
CA LEU A 41 -2.40 17.34 21.31
C LEU A 41 -1.47 16.95 22.47
N TYR A 42 -0.27 17.52 22.49
CA TYR A 42 0.73 17.27 23.53
C TYR A 42 0.39 17.95 24.86
N GLU A 43 -0.14 19.18 24.81
CA GLU A 43 -0.54 19.95 25.99
C GLU A 43 -1.84 19.44 26.62
N SER A 44 -2.81 19.00 25.80
CA SER A 44 -4.05 18.38 26.29
C SER A 44 -3.85 16.97 26.85
N GLY A 45 -2.81 16.26 26.39
CA GLY A 45 -2.57 14.85 26.71
C GLY A 45 -3.66 13.91 26.18
N ASP A 46 -4.57 14.41 25.35
CA ASP A 46 -5.71 13.67 24.84
C ASP A 46 -5.35 12.93 23.54
N PHE A 47 -4.73 11.76 23.70
CA PHE A 47 -4.38 10.87 22.59
C PHE A 47 -5.58 10.13 21.98
N SER A 48 -6.82 10.37 22.45
CA SER A 48 -8.01 9.69 21.92
C SER A 48 -8.16 9.87 20.42
N VAL A 49 -7.91 11.08 19.90
CA VAL A 49 -8.00 11.40 18.46
C VAL A 49 -7.00 10.58 17.64
N LEU A 50 -5.78 10.38 18.15
CA LEU A 50 -4.76 9.57 17.48
C LEU A 50 -5.15 8.08 17.50
N ILE A 51 -5.67 7.60 18.63
CA ILE A 51 -6.13 6.21 18.77
C ILE A 51 -7.29 5.94 17.81
N ASP A 52 -8.25 6.86 17.72
CA ASP A 52 -9.39 6.75 16.81
C ASP A 52 -8.94 6.76 15.35
N ALA A 53 -7.99 7.62 14.98
CA ALA A 53 -7.42 7.61 13.64
C ALA A 53 -6.73 6.29 13.31
N VAL A 54 -5.88 5.76 14.21
CA VAL A 54 -5.23 4.46 14.00
C VAL A 54 -6.28 3.34 13.87
N ALA A 55 -7.35 3.37 14.67
CA ALA A 55 -8.43 2.38 14.60
C ALA A 55 -9.19 2.47 13.26
N ILE A 56 -9.57 3.68 12.84
CA ILE A 56 -10.29 3.92 11.59
C ILE A 56 -9.43 3.50 10.39
N PHE A 57 -8.21 4.02 10.27
CA PHE A 57 -7.33 3.72 9.14
C PHE A 57 -6.82 2.27 9.15
N GLY A 58 -6.61 1.69 10.33
CA GLY A 58 -6.33 0.27 10.48
C GLY A 58 -7.50 -0.61 10.00
N SER A 59 -8.74 -0.19 10.26
CA SER A 59 -9.93 -0.89 9.74
C SER A 59 -10.03 -0.79 8.22
N TYR A 60 -9.76 0.38 7.63
CA TYR A 60 -9.66 0.55 6.17
C TYR A 60 -8.58 -0.34 5.55
N ALA A 61 -7.46 -0.57 6.26
CA ALA A 61 -6.45 -1.51 5.81
C ALA A 61 -6.96 -2.95 5.72
N LEU A 62 -7.76 -3.40 6.69
CA LEU A 62 -8.38 -4.73 6.64
C LEU A 62 -9.33 -4.86 5.43
N TYR A 63 -10.14 -3.84 5.16
CA TYR A 63 -10.98 -3.82 3.96
C TYR A 63 -10.13 -3.79 2.67
N GLY A 64 -9.06 -3.00 2.65
CA GLY A 64 -8.14 -2.90 1.52
C GLY A 64 -7.45 -4.21 1.17
N LEU A 65 -7.17 -5.07 2.16
CA LEU A 65 -6.56 -6.40 1.92
C LEU A 65 -7.41 -7.28 1.00
N ILE A 66 -8.74 -7.19 1.07
CA ILE A 66 -9.66 -7.97 0.23
C ILE A 66 -9.39 -7.70 -1.26
N PHE A 67 -9.00 -6.47 -1.61
CA PHE A 67 -8.67 -6.07 -2.98
C PHE A 67 -7.17 -6.26 -3.28
N ALA A 68 -6.29 -6.00 -2.30
CA ALA A 68 -4.85 -6.03 -2.48
C ALA A 68 -4.31 -7.44 -2.77
N TYR A 69 -4.86 -8.49 -2.14
CA TYR A 69 -4.45 -9.88 -2.41
C TYR A 69 -4.72 -10.31 -3.87
N PRO A 70 -5.95 -10.20 -4.39
CA PRO A 70 -6.23 -10.47 -5.80
C PRO A 70 -5.35 -9.63 -6.74
N LEU A 71 -5.19 -8.34 -6.47
CA LEU A 71 -4.34 -7.46 -7.28
C LEU A 71 -2.89 -7.91 -7.32
N THR A 72 -2.34 -8.33 -6.18
CA THR A 72 -0.98 -8.83 -6.12
C THR A 72 -0.83 -10.12 -6.92
N ILE A 73 -1.79 -11.03 -6.84
CA ILE A 73 -1.74 -12.32 -7.55
C ILE A 73 -1.90 -12.13 -9.06
N PHE A 74 -2.87 -11.33 -9.50
CA PHE A 74 -3.21 -11.19 -10.92
C PHE A 74 -2.40 -10.12 -11.66
N PHE A 75 -1.88 -9.12 -10.95
CA PHE A 75 -1.14 -8.01 -11.57
C PHE A 75 0.27 -7.86 -10.98
N GLY A 76 0.42 -7.85 -9.65
CA GLY A 76 1.72 -7.61 -9.01
C GLY A 76 2.79 -8.66 -9.34
N LEU A 77 2.48 -9.94 -9.16
CA LEU A 77 3.39 -11.04 -9.46
C LEU A 77 3.71 -11.16 -10.96
N PRO A 78 2.72 -11.11 -11.88
CA PRO A 78 3.02 -11.10 -13.31
C PRO A 78 3.85 -9.90 -13.75
N ALA A 79 3.56 -8.70 -13.23
CA ALA A 79 4.34 -7.50 -13.53
C ALA A 79 5.79 -7.63 -13.08
N ALA A 80 6.04 -8.10 -11.85
CA ALA A 80 7.38 -8.33 -11.34
C ALA A 80 8.15 -9.37 -12.18
N ALA A 81 7.50 -10.47 -12.54
CA ALA A 81 8.09 -11.50 -13.39
C ALA A 81 8.42 -10.97 -14.80
N LEU A 82 7.53 -10.18 -15.39
CA LEU A 82 7.74 -9.55 -16.70
C LEU A 82 8.91 -8.56 -16.66
N LEU A 83 8.93 -7.67 -15.67
CA LEU A 83 10.01 -6.69 -15.46
C LEU A 83 11.37 -7.38 -15.28
N LYS A 84 11.43 -8.49 -14.55
CA LYS A 84 12.67 -9.30 -14.45
C LYS A 84 13.07 -9.92 -15.78
N LYS A 85 12.10 -10.45 -16.54
CA LYS A 85 12.38 -11.09 -17.83
C LYS A 85 12.97 -10.12 -18.85
N ILE A 86 12.54 -8.86 -18.84
CA ILE A 86 13.06 -7.81 -19.75
C ILE A 86 14.29 -7.07 -19.19
N GLY A 87 14.80 -7.45 -18.01
CA GLY A 87 15.98 -6.82 -17.40
C GLY A 87 15.74 -5.41 -16.84
N MET A 88 14.48 -5.00 -16.65
CA MET A 88 14.10 -3.66 -16.15
C MET A 88 13.54 -3.71 -14.72
N PHE A 89 13.79 -4.79 -13.98
CA PHE A 89 13.33 -4.91 -12.61
C PHE A 89 14.13 -3.99 -11.69
N ASN A 90 13.56 -2.83 -11.41
CA ASN A 90 14.04 -1.87 -10.43
C ASN A 90 12.85 -1.25 -9.68
N LEU A 91 13.14 -0.58 -8.56
CA LEU A 91 12.11 0.02 -7.71
C LEU A 91 11.25 1.04 -8.47
N PRO A 92 11.80 2.01 -9.23
CA PRO A 92 10.97 2.94 -10.00
C PRO A 92 10.02 2.24 -10.98
N ALA A 93 10.48 1.20 -11.67
CA ALA A 93 9.68 0.51 -12.68
C ALA A 93 8.47 -0.21 -12.08
N ILE A 94 8.66 -0.94 -10.96
CA ILE A 94 7.54 -1.65 -10.32
C ILE A 94 6.53 -0.69 -9.69
N LEU A 95 6.99 0.45 -9.15
CA LEU A 95 6.11 1.52 -8.64
C LEU A 95 5.28 2.15 -9.76
N LEU A 96 5.88 2.45 -10.92
CA LEU A 96 5.15 3.02 -12.05
C LEU A 96 4.12 2.02 -12.61
N VAL A 97 4.51 0.75 -12.73
CA VAL A 97 3.61 -0.29 -13.25
C VAL A 97 2.43 -0.55 -12.31
N SER A 98 2.63 -0.45 -10.99
CA SER A 98 1.54 -0.66 -10.03
C SER A 98 0.47 0.45 -10.06
N LEU A 99 0.79 1.63 -10.58
CA LEU A 99 -0.20 2.71 -10.76
C LEU A 99 -1.25 2.38 -11.84
N ILE A 100 -0.94 1.49 -12.79
CA ILE A 100 -1.86 1.11 -13.87
C ILE A 100 -3.12 0.44 -13.31
N PRO A 101 -3.04 -0.69 -12.56
CA PRO A 101 -4.24 -1.32 -12.02
C PRO A 101 -4.94 -0.45 -10.98
N ALA A 102 -4.21 0.37 -10.21
CA ALA A 102 -4.82 1.35 -9.31
C ALA A 102 -5.69 2.37 -10.06
N SER A 103 -5.16 2.87 -11.19
CA SER A 103 -5.87 3.82 -12.07
C SER A 103 -7.05 3.19 -12.82
N LEU A 104 -7.08 1.86 -12.99
CA LEU A 104 -8.23 1.19 -13.57
C LEU A 104 -9.32 0.93 -12.53
N ILE A 105 -8.95 0.60 -11.30
CA ILE A 105 -9.89 0.25 -10.24
C ILE A 105 -10.60 1.49 -9.68
N PHE A 106 -9.90 2.61 -9.45
CA PHE A 106 -10.56 3.79 -8.89
C PHE A 106 -11.69 4.30 -9.80
N GLY A 107 -11.49 4.28 -11.13
CA GLY A 107 -12.47 4.75 -12.09
C GLY A 107 -13.77 3.94 -12.07
N ILE A 108 -13.76 2.74 -11.48
CA ILE A 108 -14.92 1.84 -11.38
C ILE A 108 -15.63 2.03 -10.03
N PHE A 109 -14.88 2.16 -8.93
CA PHE A 109 -15.45 2.12 -7.57
C PHE A 109 -15.64 3.50 -6.95
N GLU A 110 -14.71 4.43 -7.17
CA GLU A 110 -14.70 5.72 -6.51
C GLU A 110 -14.01 6.77 -7.39
N PRO A 111 -14.74 7.36 -8.37
CA PRO A 111 -14.16 8.24 -9.39
C PRO A 111 -13.93 9.67 -8.86
N THR A 112 -13.40 9.79 -7.66
CA THR A 112 -12.97 11.06 -7.05
C THR A 112 -11.46 11.19 -7.12
N LEU A 113 -10.97 12.44 -7.12
CA LEU A 113 -9.52 12.71 -7.09
C LEU A 113 -8.88 12.15 -5.80
N GLU A 114 -9.58 12.29 -4.67
CA GLU A 114 -9.18 11.77 -3.36
C GLU A 114 -9.11 10.24 -3.34
N GLY A 115 -10.13 9.58 -3.89
CA GLY A 115 -10.15 8.12 -4.06
C GLY A 115 -8.98 7.65 -4.92
N TRP A 116 -8.69 8.34 -6.03
CA TRP A 116 -7.53 8.03 -6.86
C TRP A 116 -6.21 8.07 -6.07
N PHE A 117 -5.98 9.14 -5.30
CA PHE A 117 -4.78 9.23 -4.46
C PHE A 117 -4.70 8.11 -3.43
N PHE A 118 -5.82 7.74 -2.81
CA PHE A 118 -5.89 6.64 -1.86
C PHE A 118 -5.50 5.30 -2.51
N TYR A 119 -6.09 4.96 -3.66
CA TYR A 119 -5.77 3.71 -4.37
C TYR A 119 -4.33 3.69 -4.90
N CYS A 120 -3.81 4.82 -5.37
CA CYS A 120 -2.41 4.94 -5.77
C CYS A 120 -1.46 4.72 -4.59
N TYR A 121 -1.71 5.37 -3.45
CA TYR A 121 -0.92 5.21 -2.24
C TYR A 121 -0.88 3.74 -1.77
N ALA A 122 -2.04 3.12 -1.67
CA ALA A 122 -2.17 1.70 -1.33
C ALA A 122 -1.43 0.79 -2.32
N SER A 123 -1.58 1.02 -3.63
CA SER A 123 -0.90 0.23 -4.66
C SER A 123 0.62 0.36 -4.60
N LEU A 124 1.13 1.56 -4.35
CA LEU A 124 2.57 1.81 -4.17
C LEU A 124 3.12 1.09 -2.94
N ALA A 125 2.40 1.09 -1.82
CA ALA A 125 2.79 0.34 -0.62
C ALA A 125 2.88 -1.17 -0.90
N VAL A 126 1.91 -1.73 -1.63
CA VAL A 126 1.91 -3.14 -2.03
C VAL A 126 3.08 -3.45 -2.97
N ALA A 127 3.33 -2.57 -3.94
CA ALA A 127 4.45 -2.71 -4.88
C ALA A 127 5.81 -2.64 -4.18
N LEU A 128 5.96 -1.80 -3.15
CA LEU A 128 7.14 -1.77 -2.28
C LEU A 128 7.36 -3.11 -1.58
N GLY A 129 6.31 -3.69 -0.99
CA GLY A 129 6.39 -5.01 -0.36
C GLY A 129 6.74 -6.13 -1.35
N CYS A 130 6.20 -6.06 -2.58
CA CYS A 130 6.54 -6.99 -3.66
C CYS A 130 8.00 -6.85 -4.09
N TRP A 131 8.48 -5.62 -4.29
CA TRP A 131 9.86 -5.34 -4.67
C TRP A 131 10.84 -5.86 -3.61
N TYR A 132 10.60 -5.51 -2.35
CA TYR A 132 11.41 -5.96 -1.22
C TYR A 132 11.52 -7.49 -1.19
N SER A 133 10.40 -8.18 -1.38
CA SER A 133 10.36 -9.65 -1.40
C SER A 133 11.14 -10.26 -2.57
N TYR A 134 11.12 -9.64 -3.75
CA TYR A 134 11.83 -10.16 -4.92
C TYR A 134 13.34 -9.88 -4.91
N GLU A 135 13.75 -8.82 -4.22
CA GLU A 135 15.14 -8.43 -4.09
C GLU A 135 15.81 -9.15 -2.92
N TRP A 136 15.16 -9.16 -1.74
CA TRP A 136 15.79 -9.55 -0.46
C TRP A 136 15.25 -10.83 0.19
N ALA A 137 14.07 -11.35 -0.17
CA ALA A 137 13.53 -12.61 0.38
C ALA A 137 13.96 -13.87 -0.40
#